data_AF-A0A850A8M0-F1
#
_entry.id   AF-A0A850A8M0-F1
#
_cell.length_a   1.000
_cell.length_b   1.000
_cell.length_c   1.000
_cell.angle_alpha   90.00
_cell.angle_beta   90.00
_cell.angle_gamma   90.00
#
_symmetry.space_group_name_H-M   'P 1'
#
loop_
_entity.id
_entity.type
_entity.pdbx_description
1 polymer ?
#
loop_
_entity_poly.entity_id
_entity_poly.type
_entity_poly.pdbx_seq_one_letter_code
_entity_poly.pdbx_strand_id
1 'polypeptide(L)'
;GVDWAQTQAVYSPAGGIRLNVQGREPQGILTPAAADRLRGDLIAALTALINPATAAAPLLQVLPREDLYNGPFLSLAPDLILEPRRADPDPRRNTTCSPAFGPHCFGDSGELTGNHTLDGIFLAAGPDIAPGRLTGSHLLDLAPTILHALAAPVPDDLEGQILPLWASPRPILRAGPEEEERLAAASSPFTPAEEAAVAGRLRSLGYL
;
A
#
# COMPACT_ATOMS: atom_id res chain seq x y z
N GLY A 1 -15.86 -14.52 -14.96
CA GLY A 1 -14.41 -14.29 -14.96
C GLY A 1 -14.11 -13.05 -15.79
N VAL A 2 -12.93 -12.46 -15.63
CA VAL A 2 -12.49 -11.31 -16.46
C VAL A 2 -12.13 -11.80 -17.86
N ASP A 3 -12.66 -11.14 -18.91
CA ASP A 3 -12.23 -11.34 -20.30
C ASP A 3 -11.05 -10.40 -20.59
N TRP A 4 -9.83 -10.93 -20.44
CA TRP A 4 -8.60 -10.15 -20.57
C TRP A 4 -8.38 -9.59 -21.99
N ALA A 5 -8.90 -10.24 -23.03
CA ALA A 5 -8.75 -9.77 -24.40
C ALA A 5 -9.58 -8.51 -24.70
N GLN A 6 -10.59 -8.22 -23.87
CA GLN A 6 -11.47 -7.06 -24.00
C GLN A 6 -11.38 -6.07 -22.82
N THR A 7 -10.66 -6.44 -21.76
CA THR A 7 -10.54 -5.61 -20.54
C THR A 7 -9.30 -4.74 -20.59
N GLN A 8 -9.49 -3.42 -20.57
CA GLN A 8 -8.39 -2.44 -20.56
C GLN A 8 -7.85 -2.16 -19.15
N ALA A 9 -8.72 -2.20 -18.15
CA ALA A 9 -8.37 -1.90 -16.76
C ALA A 9 -9.19 -2.76 -15.80
N VAL A 10 -8.60 -3.12 -14.66
CA VAL A 10 -9.24 -3.95 -13.63
C VAL A 10 -8.96 -3.38 -12.25
N TYR A 11 -9.95 -3.45 -11.36
CA TYR A 11 -9.72 -3.14 -9.95
C TYR A 11 -8.96 -4.30 -9.29
N SER A 12 -7.77 -4.01 -8.78
CA SER A 12 -6.92 -4.92 -8.04
C SER A 12 -7.34 -4.95 -6.56
N PRO A 13 -7.36 -6.14 -5.93
CA PRO A 13 -7.51 -6.28 -4.49
C PRO A 13 -6.46 -5.51 -3.66
N ALA A 14 -5.35 -5.09 -4.28
CA ALA A 14 -4.33 -4.23 -3.66
C ALA A 14 -4.78 -2.74 -3.53
N GLY A 15 -6.06 -2.43 -3.70
CA GLY A 15 -6.62 -1.08 -3.44
C GLY A 15 -6.46 -0.09 -4.59
N GLY A 16 -6.48 -0.56 -5.84
CA GLY A 16 -6.21 0.31 -6.98
C GLY A 16 -6.58 -0.27 -8.33
N ILE A 17 -6.40 0.49 -9.40
CA ILE A 17 -6.66 0.08 -10.78
C ILE A 17 -5.35 -0.37 -11.42
N ARG A 18 -5.36 -1.56 -12.04
CA ARG A 18 -4.30 -2.03 -12.93
C ARG A 18 -4.74 -1.94 -14.39
N LEU A 19 -3.86 -1.42 -15.23
CA LEU A 19 -4.03 -1.34 -16.68
C LEU A 19 -3.48 -2.60 -17.35
N ASN A 20 -4.18 -3.08 -18.37
CA ASN A 20 -3.81 -4.27 -19.13
C ASN A 20 -2.78 -3.95 -20.23
N VAL A 21 -1.55 -3.66 -19.80
CA VAL A 21 -0.47 -3.14 -20.66
C VAL A 21 0.30 -4.27 -21.36
N GLN A 22 0.53 -4.11 -22.67
CA GLN A 22 1.34 -5.00 -23.50
C GLN A 22 2.75 -5.17 -22.94
N GLY A 23 3.22 -6.41 -22.87
CA GLY A 23 4.55 -6.76 -22.37
C GLY A 23 4.70 -6.72 -20.84
N ARG A 24 3.72 -6.14 -20.11
CA ARG A 24 3.65 -6.22 -18.64
C ARG A 24 2.68 -7.28 -18.18
N GLU A 25 1.47 -7.29 -18.74
CA GLU A 25 0.45 -8.29 -18.44
C GLU A 25 0.45 -9.39 -19.51
N PRO A 26 0.20 -10.67 -19.16
CA PRO A 26 0.28 -11.79 -20.11
C PRO A 26 -0.61 -11.66 -21.35
N GLN A 27 -1.77 -11.01 -21.20
CA GLN A 27 -2.73 -10.73 -22.28
C GLN A 27 -2.93 -9.22 -22.45
N GLY A 28 -1.87 -8.44 -22.24
CA GLY A 28 -1.85 -6.99 -22.40
C GLY A 28 -2.38 -6.55 -23.77
N ILE A 29 -3.37 -5.66 -23.77
CA ILE A 29 -3.96 -5.10 -25.00
C ILE A 29 -3.61 -3.63 -25.22
N LEU A 30 -3.18 -2.92 -24.18
CA LEU A 30 -2.83 -1.50 -24.26
C LEU A 30 -1.35 -1.32 -24.60
N THR A 31 -1.06 -0.55 -25.65
CA THR A 31 0.30 -0.01 -25.84
C THR A 31 0.64 0.96 -24.70
N PRO A 32 1.93 1.22 -24.40
CA PRO A 32 2.31 2.17 -23.34
C PRO A 32 1.64 3.55 -23.50
N ALA A 33 1.63 4.10 -24.72
CA ALA A 33 0.99 5.37 -25.00
C ALA A 33 -0.54 5.34 -24.83
N ALA A 34 -1.19 4.19 -25.10
CA ALA A 34 -2.62 4.03 -24.83
C ALA A 34 -2.91 3.90 -23.33
N ALA A 35 -2.03 3.22 -22.58
CA ALA A 35 -2.11 3.11 -21.14
C ALA A 35 -1.96 4.48 -20.45
N ASP A 36 -0.99 5.30 -20.87
CA ASP A 36 -0.80 6.66 -20.34
C ASP A 36 -2.02 7.55 -20.58
N ARG A 37 -2.61 7.49 -21.78
CA ARG A 37 -3.86 8.22 -22.09
C ARG A 37 -5.01 7.75 -21.20
N LEU A 38 -5.25 6.44 -21.14
CA LEU A 38 -6.31 5.87 -20.32
C LEU A 38 -6.12 6.20 -18.84
N ARG A 39 -4.87 6.19 -18.34
CA ARG A 39 -4.56 6.61 -16.96
C ARG A 39 -5.03 8.04 -16.70
N GLY A 40 -4.70 8.98 -17.60
CA GLY A 40 -5.15 10.37 -17.50
C GLY A 40 -6.67 10.52 -17.53
N ASP A 41 -7.33 9.82 -18.45
CA ASP A 41 -8.79 9.82 -18.58
C ASP A 41 -9.47 9.27 -17.32
N LEU A 42 -8.94 8.19 -16.75
CA LEU A 42 -9.43 7.60 -15.50
C LEU A 42 -9.24 8.55 -14.31
N ILE A 43 -8.07 9.18 -14.17
CA ILE A 43 -7.83 10.17 -13.11
C ILE A 43 -8.86 11.29 -13.21
N ALA A 44 -9.07 11.85 -14.41
CA ALA A 44 -10.01 12.95 -14.61
C ALA A 44 -11.45 12.52 -14.30
N ALA A 45 -11.90 11.37 -14.82
CA ALA A 45 -13.25 10.86 -14.62
C ALA A 45 -13.54 10.50 -13.15
N LEU A 46 -12.61 9.81 -12.49
CA LEU A 46 -12.77 9.38 -11.10
C LEU A 46 -12.70 10.56 -10.12
N THR A 47 -11.86 11.56 -10.40
CA THR A 47 -11.78 12.78 -9.58
C THR A 47 -13.04 13.64 -9.73
N ALA A 48 -13.66 13.66 -10.92
CA ALA A 48 -14.91 14.39 -11.17
C ALA A 48 -16.17 13.65 -10.69
N LEU A 49 -16.04 12.43 -10.16
CA LEU A 49 -17.18 11.60 -9.77
C LEU A 49 -17.88 12.18 -8.54
N ILE A 50 -19.20 12.32 -8.63
CA ILE A 50 -20.06 12.78 -7.53
C ILE A 50 -21.18 11.77 -7.32
N ASN A 51 -21.41 11.40 -6.06
CA ASN A 51 -22.58 10.61 -5.70
C ASN A 51 -23.84 11.51 -5.78
N PRO A 52 -24.80 11.22 -6.66
CA PRO A 52 -25.98 12.06 -6.85
C PRO A 52 -26.92 12.09 -5.63
N ALA A 53 -26.88 11.08 -4.76
CA ALA A 53 -27.72 11.02 -3.57
C ALA A 53 -27.18 11.88 -2.42
N THR A 54 -25.86 12.07 -2.34
CA THR A 54 -25.21 12.81 -1.24
C THR A 54 -24.52 14.10 -1.68
N ALA A 55 -24.42 14.33 -3.00
CA ALA A 55 -23.63 15.40 -3.62
C ALA A 55 -22.14 15.40 -3.22
N ALA A 56 -21.63 14.29 -2.69
CA ALA A 56 -20.24 14.14 -2.25
C ALA A 56 -19.41 13.30 -3.23
N ALA A 57 -18.13 13.61 -3.36
CA ALA A 57 -17.19 12.77 -4.09
C ALA A 57 -16.89 11.48 -3.30
N PRO A 58 -17.01 10.28 -3.92
CA PRO A 58 -16.76 9.02 -3.23
C PRO A 58 -15.27 8.78 -2.94
N LEU A 59 -14.39 9.41 -3.72
CA LEU A 59 -12.93 9.33 -3.52
C LEU A 59 -12.43 10.62 -2.87
N LEU A 60 -11.44 10.46 -2.00
CA LEU A 60 -10.64 11.56 -1.49
C LEU A 60 -9.55 11.93 -2.50
N GLN A 61 -8.86 10.92 -3.04
CA GLN A 61 -7.78 11.09 -4.03
C GLN A 61 -7.75 9.91 -5.01
N VAL A 62 -7.21 10.19 -6.20
CA VAL A 62 -6.83 9.20 -7.21
C VAL A 62 -5.36 9.47 -7.52
N LEU A 63 -4.49 8.62 -7.01
CA LEU A 63 -3.05 8.86 -7.03
C LEU A 63 -2.41 7.89 -8.00
N PRO A 64 -1.57 8.37 -8.94
CA PRO A 64 -0.76 7.46 -9.71
C PRO A 64 0.34 6.90 -8.77
N ARG A 65 0.85 5.69 -9.08
CA ARG A 65 1.74 4.93 -8.18
C ARG A 65 3.12 5.52 -7.91
N GLU A 66 3.68 6.19 -8.90
CA GLU A 66 4.94 6.94 -8.89
C GLU A 66 4.89 8.19 -8.00
N ASP A 67 3.70 8.71 -7.68
CA ASP A 67 3.54 9.75 -6.65
C ASP A 67 3.67 9.18 -5.22
N LEU A 68 3.46 7.87 -5.04
CA LEU A 68 3.41 7.22 -3.73
C LEU A 68 4.61 6.30 -3.45
N TYR A 69 5.09 5.63 -4.48
CA TYR A 69 6.05 4.54 -4.37
C TYR A 69 7.23 4.77 -5.30
N ASN A 70 8.37 4.26 -4.90
CA ASN A 70 9.61 4.30 -5.68
C ASN A 70 10.34 2.95 -5.56
N GLY A 71 11.43 2.78 -6.31
CA GLY A 71 12.27 1.58 -6.24
C GLY A 71 11.90 0.45 -7.20
N PRO A 72 12.60 -0.70 -7.11
CA PRO A 72 12.59 -1.75 -8.13
C PRO A 72 11.25 -2.48 -8.26
N PHE A 73 10.40 -2.42 -7.22
CA PHE A 73 9.11 -3.10 -7.17
C PHE A 73 7.93 -2.23 -7.61
N LEU A 74 8.18 -0.99 -8.07
CA LEU A 74 7.12 -0.06 -8.51
C LEU A 74 6.16 -0.67 -9.54
N SER A 75 6.65 -1.57 -10.40
CA SER A 75 5.85 -2.25 -11.42
C SER A 75 4.77 -3.18 -10.85
N LEU A 76 4.94 -3.65 -9.61
CA LEU A 76 3.99 -4.51 -8.89
C LEU A 76 2.80 -3.73 -8.32
N ALA A 77 2.97 -2.44 -8.03
CA ALA A 77 1.87 -1.59 -7.57
C ALA A 77 0.80 -1.41 -8.67
N PRO A 78 -0.48 -1.22 -8.29
CA PRO A 78 -1.53 -0.74 -9.19
C PRO A 78 -1.10 0.53 -9.91
N ASP A 79 -1.55 0.79 -11.14
CA ASP A 79 -1.21 2.03 -11.86
C ASP A 79 -1.85 3.26 -11.22
N LEU A 80 -3.03 3.08 -10.62
CA LEU A 80 -3.74 4.11 -9.85
C LEU A 80 -4.13 3.54 -8.49
N ILE A 81 -3.88 4.28 -7.43
CA ILE A 81 -4.31 4.01 -6.06
C ILE A 81 -5.56 4.85 -5.83
N LEU A 82 -6.62 4.22 -5.34
CA LEU A 82 -7.87 4.90 -5.04
C LEU A 82 -7.97 5.07 -3.53
N GLU A 83 -7.99 6.31 -3.05
CA GLU A 83 -8.23 6.60 -1.62
C GLU A 83 -9.71 6.93 -1.42
N PRO A 84 -10.51 6.03 -0.80
CA PRO A 84 -11.93 6.28 -0.57
C PRO A 84 -12.15 7.43 0.42
N ARG A 85 -13.22 8.20 0.24
CA ARG A 85 -13.61 9.23 1.21
C ARG A 85 -14.20 8.57 2.46
N ARG A 86 -13.61 8.89 3.62
CA ARG A 86 -14.01 8.37 4.94
C ARG A 86 -14.25 9.48 5.96
N ALA A 87 -15.04 10.48 5.58
CA ALA A 87 -15.29 11.68 6.39
C ALA A 87 -16.73 11.75 6.95
N ASP A 88 -17.55 10.71 6.75
CA ASP A 88 -18.91 10.70 7.31
C ASP A 88 -18.83 10.43 8.82
N PRO A 89 -19.55 11.21 9.66
CA PRO A 89 -19.62 10.95 11.09
C PRO A 89 -20.17 9.56 11.44
N ASP A 90 -21.01 8.97 10.59
CA ASP A 90 -21.40 7.56 10.68
C ASP A 90 -20.47 6.71 9.81
N PRO A 91 -19.55 5.91 10.40
CA PRO A 91 -18.58 5.14 9.64
C PRO A 91 -19.21 4.11 8.70
N ARG A 92 -20.48 3.74 8.92
CA ARG A 92 -21.24 2.84 8.03
C ARG A 92 -21.51 3.47 6.67
N ARG A 93 -21.47 4.80 6.58
CA ARG A 93 -21.71 5.58 5.35
C ARG A 93 -20.42 6.02 4.67
N ASN A 94 -19.27 5.62 5.19
CA ASN A 94 -18.00 5.87 4.51
C ASN A 94 -17.92 5.07 3.22
N THR A 95 -17.24 5.62 2.21
CA THR A 95 -17.11 4.97 0.92
C THR A 95 -16.22 3.74 1.01
N THR A 96 -16.67 2.65 0.39
CA THR A 96 -15.85 1.47 0.10
C THR A 96 -15.71 1.28 -1.41
N CYS A 97 -14.53 0.79 -1.81
CA CYS A 97 -14.19 0.43 -3.18
C CYS A 97 -13.83 -1.06 -3.20
N SER A 98 -14.79 -1.94 -3.45
CA SER A 98 -14.49 -3.35 -3.69
C SER A 98 -15.68 -4.07 -4.31
N PRO A 99 -15.44 -4.97 -5.29
CA PRO A 99 -16.49 -5.81 -5.85
C PRO A 99 -17.10 -6.77 -4.83
N ALA A 100 -16.48 -6.96 -3.65
CA ALA A 100 -17.07 -7.74 -2.56
C ALA A 100 -18.35 -7.10 -1.97
N PHE A 101 -18.59 -5.81 -2.23
CA PHE A 101 -19.75 -5.08 -1.70
C PHE A 101 -20.93 -4.97 -2.68
N GLY A 102 -20.86 -5.63 -3.85
CA GLY A 102 -21.96 -5.73 -4.81
C GLY A 102 -21.56 -5.35 -6.24
N PRO A 103 -22.55 -5.16 -7.14
CA PRO A 103 -22.30 -4.87 -8.56
C PRO A 103 -21.81 -3.43 -8.81
N HIS A 104 -21.66 -2.63 -7.75
CA HIS A 104 -21.29 -1.23 -7.83
C HIS A 104 -19.79 -1.05 -7.56
N CYS A 105 -19.16 -0.13 -8.29
CA CYS A 105 -17.75 0.21 -8.06
C CYS A 105 -17.52 0.89 -6.70
N PHE A 106 -18.55 1.60 -6.21
CA PHE A 106 -18.55 2.32 -4.95
C PHE A 106 -19.80 1.96 -4.16
N GLY A 107 -19.66 1.89 -2.85
CA GLY A 107 -20.78 1.67 -1.94
C GLY A 107 -20.49 2.22 -0.55
N ASP A 108 -21.48 2.06 0.32
CA ASP A 108 -21.35 2.35 1.74
C ASP A 108 -20.66 1.19 2.45
N SER A 109 -19.85 1.49 3.46
CA SER A 109 -19.13 0.49 4.25
C SER A 109 -20.06 -0.45 5.04
N GLY A 110 -21.31 -0.02 5.30
CA GLY A 110 -22.31 -0.80 6.01
C GLY A 110 -21.79 -1.23 7.38
N GLU A 111 -22.03 -2.49 7.76
CA GLU A 111 -21.57 -3.04 9.04
C GLU A 111 -20.04 -3.16 9.16
N LEU A 112 -19.29 -3.06 8.04
CA LEU A 112 -17.82 -3.06 8.05
C LEU A 112 -17.27 -1.66 8.34
N THR A 113 -17.48 -1.22 9.58
CA THR A 113 -17.05 0.10 10.04
C THR A 113 -15.54 0.22 10.26
N GLY A 114 -14.84 -0.91 10.42
CA GLY A 114 -13.37 -0.96 10.48
C GLY A 114 -12.75 -0.89 9.09
N ASN A 115 -11.87 0.08 8.87
CA ASN A 115 -11.18 0.27 7.60
C ASN A 115 -9.73 0.71 7.81
N HIS A 116 -8.90 0.48 6.80
CA HIS A 116 -7.54 1.02 6.77
C HIS A 116 -7.59 2.55 6.68
N THR A 117 -6.70 3.20 7.42
CA THR A 117 -6.52 4.66 7.46
C THR A 117 -5.05 4.99 7.27
N LEU A 118 -4.77 6.18 6.73
CA LEU A 118 -3.40 6.70 6.58
C LEU A 118 -2.77 7.02 7.95
N ASP A 119 -3.58 7.45 8.90
CA ASP A 119 -3.14 7.74 10.26
C ASP A 119 -3.18 6.49 11.13
N GLY A 120 -2.14 6.33 11.95
CA GLY A 120 -2.03 5.28 12.96
C GLY A 120 -1.82 5.85 14.36
N ILE A 121 -1.73 4.95 15.35
CA ILE A 121 -1.41 5.31 16.73
C ILE A 121 -0.05 4.72 17.08
N PHE A 122 0.83 5.56 17.62
CA PHE A 122 2.13 5.16 18.14
C PHE A 122 2.21 5.49 19.63
N LEU A 123 2.62 4.51 20.44
CA LEU A 123 2.92 4.67 21.86
C LEU A 123 4.27 4.02 22.16
N ALA A 124 5.10 4.70 22.96
CA ALA A 124 6.36 4.16 23.46
C ALA A 124 6.46 4.45 24.96
N ALA A 125 6.92 3.47 25.73
CA ALA A 125 7.12 3.61 27.17
C ALA A 125 8.31 2.76 27.62
N GLY A 126 9.12 3.32 28.52
CA GLY A 126 10.33 2.68 29.02
C GLY A 126 11.14 3.61 29.92
N PRO A 127 12.14 3.09 30.65
CA PRO A 127 12.87 3.83 31.68
C PRO A 127 13.66 5.04 31.17
N ASP A 128 13.97 5.10 29.86
CA ASP A 128 14.75 6.17 29.22
C ASP A 128 13.98 6.81 28.05
N ILE A 129 12.66 6.56 27.95
CA ILE A 129 11.80 7.25 26.98
C ILE A 129 11.33 8.57 27.60
N ALA A 130 11.61 9.67 26.92
CA ALA A 130 11.21 11.00 27.36
C ALA A 130 9.68 11.15 27.27
N PRO A 131 9.01 11.72 28.29
CA PRO A 131 7.59 12.01 28.22
C PRO A 131 7.35 13.13 27.19
N GLY A 132 6.35 12.95 26.33
CA GLY A 132 5.99 13.96 25.34
C GLY A 132 5.09 13.46 24.24
N ARG A 133 4.73 14.37 23.34
CA ARG A 133 4.00 14.05 22.11
C ARG A 133 4.98 14.08 20.94
N LEU A 134 4.99 13.01 20.16
CA LEU A 134 5.61 13.00 18.84
C LEU A 134 4.61 13.48 17.78
N THR A 135 5.11 14.23 16.80
CA THR A 135 4.35 14.72 15.65
C THR A 135 5.17 14.52 14.38
N GLY A 136 4.51 14.23 13.25
CA GLY A 136 5.20 14.06 11.97
C GLY A 136 5.99 12.75 11.87
N SER A 137 5.61 11.74 12.65
CA SER A 137 6.19 10.40 12.56
C SER A 137 5.53 9.60 11.45
N HIS A 138 6.32 8.80 10.76
CA HIS A 138 5.88 7.93 9.68
C HIS A 138 6.01 6.46 10.07
N LEU A 139 5.21 5.60 9.43
CA LEU A 139 5.28 4.15 9.66
C LEU A 139 6.70 3.59 9.41
N LEU A 140 7.39 4.15 8.43
CA LEU A 140 8.76 3.73 8.06
C LEU A 140 9.79 4.04 9.15
N ASP A 141 9.51 4.98 10.05
CA ASP A 141 10.40 5.33 11.16
C ASP A 141 10.47 4.23 12.23
N LEU A 142 9.49 3.31 12.25
CA LEU A 142 9.43 2.28 13.29
C LEU A 142 10.59 1.30 13.21
N ALA A 143 10.92 0.81 12.01
CA ALA A 143 12.02 -0.14 11.82
C ALA A 143 13.38 0.40 12.33
N PRO A 144 13.88 1.56 11.88
CA PRO A 144 15.15 2.09 12.38
C PRO A 144 15.08 2.44 13.88
N THR A 145 13.93 2.91 14.38
CA THR A 145 13.73 3.20 15.80
C THR A 145 13.83 1.94 16.68
N ILE A 146 13.20 0.84 16.26
CA ILE A 146 13.23 -0.43 16.99
C ILE A 146 14.64 -1.02 16.97
N LEU A 147 15.32 -1.03 15.83
CA LEU A 147 16.71 -1.48 15.74
C LEU A 147 17.62 -0.68 16.66
N HIS A 148 17.47 0.64 16.66
CA HIS A 148 18.22 1.51 17.56
C HIS A 148 17.89 1.24 19.05
N ALA A 149 16.62 0.98 19.39
CA ALA A 149 16.21 0.61 20.74
C ALA A 149 16.87 -0.69 21.23
N LEU A 150 17.08 -1.64 20.31
CA LEU A 150 17.70 -2.94 20.55
C LEU A 150 19.24 -2.91 20.48
N ALA A 151 19.84 -1.74 20.25
CA ALA A 151 21.28 -1.59 19.97
C ALA A 151 21.76 -2.50 18.82
N ALA A 152 20.90 -2.70 17.81
CA ALA A 152 21.23 -3.38 16.57
C ALA A 152 21.72 -2.37 15.52
N PRO A 153 22.57 -2.78 14.56
CA PRO A 153 22.90 -1.96 13.41
C PRO A 153 21.66 -1.57 12.62
N VAL A 154 21.57 -0.29 12.26
CA VAL A 154 20.53 0.28 11.41
C VAL A 154 21.07 0.32 9.98
N PRO A 155 20.45 -0.40 9.03
CA PRO A 155 20.83 -0.33 7.61
C PRO A 155 20.66 1.09 7.06
N ASP A 156 21.59 1.50 6.20
CA ASP A 156 21.57 2.83 5.58
C ASP A 156 20.57 2.97 4.41
N ASP A 157 19.98 1.85 3.96
CA ASP A 157 18.96 1.79 2.91
C ASP A 157 17.51 1.92 3.44
N LEU A 158 17.31 2.03 4.76
CA LEU A 158 16.01 2.35 5.33
C LEU A 158 15.65 3.82 5.09
N GLU A 159 14.48 4.05 4.47
CA GLU A 159 13.96 5.40 4.17
C GLU A 159 13.51 6.17 5.44
N GLY A 160 13.10 5.45 6.48
CA GLY A 160 12.62 6.02 7.73
C GLY A 160 13.74 6.58 8.62
N GLN A 161 13.36 7.40 9.59
CA GLN A 161 14.29 8.00 10.55
C GLN A 161 14.12 7.43 11.95
N ILE A 162 15.19 7.48 12.74
CA ILE A 162 15.12 7.14 14.17
C ILE A 162 14.32 8.23 14.88
N LEU A 163 13.21 7.84 15.51
CA LEU A 163 12.35 8.74 16.26
C LEU A 163 13.08 9.28 17.50
N PRO A 164 12.92 10.57 17.85
CA PRO A 164 13.61 11.19 18.99
C PRO A 164 12.92 10.83 20.33
N LEU A 165 13.00 9.57 20.72
CA LEU A 165 12.27 9.04 21.88
C LEU A 165 13.04 9.14 23.20
N TRP A 166 14.36 9.15 23.15
CA TRP A 166 15.20 8.94 24.35
C TRP A 166 15.55 10.23 25.07
N ALA A 167 15.50 10.19 26.41
CA ALA A 167 15.94 11.31 27.24
C ALA A 167 17.47 11.48 27.20
N SER A 168 18.20 10.37 27.09
CA SER A 168 19.65 10.33 26.99
C SER A 168 20.10 10.06 25.54
N PRO A 169 21.15 10.73 25.03
CA PRO A 169 21.73 10.38 23.74
C PRO A 169 22.21 8.94 23.71
N ARG A 170 21.93 8.23 22.61
CA ARG A 170 22.37 6.85 22.38
C ARG A 170 23.19 6.76 21.09
N PRO A 171 24.29 5.99 21.07
CA PRO A 171 25.06 5.81 19.85
C PRO A 171 24.25 5.05 18.81
N ILE A 172 24.25 5.55 17.57
CA ILE A 172 23.60 4.87 16.45
C ILE A 172 24.63 3.97 15.80
N LEU A 173 24.35 2.67 15.79
CA LEU A 173 25.12 1.70 15.02
C LEU A 173 24.59 1.71 13.58
N ARG A 174 25.45 1.93 12.59
CA ARG A 174 25.09 1.89 11.17
C ARG A 174 25.67 0.65 10.50
N ALA A 175 24.90 0.05 9.60
CA ALA A 175 25.36 -0.99 8.69
C ALA A 175 25.26 -0.45 7.27
N GLY A 176 26.28 -0.75 6.44
CA GLY A 176 26.21 -0.46 5.01
C GLY A 176 25.08 -1.26 4.34
N PRO A 177 24.73 -0.91 3.08
CA PRO A 177 23.62 -1.55 2.38
C PRO A 177 23.85 -3.07 2.27
N GLU A 178 22.90 -3.86 2.77
CA GLU A 178 22.96 -5.33 2.69
C GLU A 178 22.41 -5.87 1.35
N GLU A 179 21.71 -5.03 0.56
CA GLU A 179 20.83 -5.49 -0.51
C GLU A 179 21.53 -6.03 -1.77
N GLU A 180 22.61 -5.42 -2.26
CA GLU A 180 23.19 -5.81 -3.55
C GLU A 180 23.77 -7.24 -3.53
N GLU A 181 24.31 -7.67 -2.39
CA GLU A 181 24.94 -8.99 -2.22
C GLU A 181 23.93 -10.11 -1.94
N ARG A 182 22.79 -9.80 -1.27
CA ARG A 182 21.75 -10.80 -0.96
C ARG A 182 20.75 -11.02 -2.09
N LEU A 183 20.33 -9.97 -2.80
CA LEU A 183 19.38 -10.07 -3.93
C LEU A 183 20.01 -10.76 -5.14
N ALA A 184 21.30 -10.53 -5.41
CA ALA A 184 22.03 -11.25 -6.45
C ALA A 184 22.21 -12.75 -6.14
N ALA A 185 22.18 -13.13 -4.85
CA ALA A 185 22.32 -14.51 -4.38
C ALA A 185 20.98 -15.26 -4.24
N ALA A 186 19.84 -14.57 -4.29
CA ALA A 186 18.52 -15.16 -4.08
C ALA A 186 17.93 -15.77 -5.36
N SER A 187 18.40 -16.97 -5.74
CA SER A 187 17.45 -17.98 -6.25
C SER A 187 16.41 -18.24 -5.16
N SER A 188 15.11 -18.41 -5.52
CA SER A 188 13.94 -18.46 -4.61
C SER A 188 14.32 -18.63 -3.13
N PRO A 189 14.03 -17.65 -2.25
CA PRO A 189 14.42 -17.68 -0.84
C PRO A 189 13.74 -18.81 -0.05
N PHE A 190 12.86 -19.57 -0.72
CA PHE A 190 12.19 -20.74 -0.19
C PHE A 190 12.68 -21.98 -0.90
N THR A 191 12.99 -23.00 -0.11
CA THR A 191 13.04 -24.37 -0.62
C THR A 191 11.66 -24.75 -1.17
N PRO A 192 11.57 -25.72 -2.10
CA PRO A 192 10.29 -26.23 -2.60
C PRO A 192 9.32 -26.69 -1.48
N ALA A 193 9.87 -27.13 -0.34
CA ALA A 193 9.09 -27.50 0.83
C ALA A 193 8.47 -26.28 1.55
N GLU A 194 9.22 -25.18 1.66
CA GLU A 194 8.72 -23.94 2.24
C GLU A 194 7.70 -23.27 1.32
N GLU A 195 7.90 -23.30 0.00
CA GLU A 195 6.90 -22.84 -0.96
C GLU A 195 5.59 -23.62 -0.83
N ALA A 196 5.67 -24.96 -0.69
CA ALA A 196 4.50 -25.80 -0.48
C ALA A 196 3.81 -25.50 0.86
N ALA A 197 4.56 -25.22 1.92
CA ALA A 197 4.02 -24.85 3.23
C ALA A 197 3.33 -23.47 3.20
N VAL A 198 3.94 -22.48 2.55
CA VAL A 198 3.35 -21.15 2.34
C VAL A 198 2.08 -21.26 1.49
N ALA A 199 2.11 -21.99 0.38
CA ALA A 199 0.93 -22.23 -0.45
C ALA A 199 -0.19 -22.96 0.32
N GLY A 200 0.16 -23.94 1.17
CA GLY A 200 -0.79 -24.62 2.05
C GLY A 200 -1.45 -23.66 3.05
N ARG A 201 -0.67 -22.75 3.64
CA ARG A 201 -1.18 -21.73 4.56
C ARG A 201 -2.07 -20.72 3.83
N LEU A 202 -1.69 -20.26 2.64
CA LEU A 202 -2.50 -19.36 1.83
C LEU A 202 -3.84 -20.01 1.42
N ARG A 203 -3.85 -21.29 1.05
CA ARG A 203 -5.11 -22.06 0.82
C ARG A 203 -5.97 -22.13 2.06
N SER A 204 -5.39 -22.41 3.23
CA SER A 204 -6.14 -22.46 4.49
C SER A 204 -6.76 -21.12 4.90
N LEU A 205 -6.14 -20.02 4.46
CA LEU A 205 -6.59 -18.65 4.66
C LEU A 205 -7.51 -18.16 3.52
N GLY A 206 -7.76 -18.98 2.50
CA GLY A 206 -8.66 -18.69 1.37
C GLY A 206 -8.07 -17.79 0.28
N TYR A 207 -6.74 -17.60 0.25
CA TYR A 207 -6.06 -16.80 -0.77
C TYR A 207 -5.75 -17.56 -2.07
N LEU A 208 -5.78 -18.90 -2.02
CA LEU A 208 -5.58 -19.84 -3.13
C LEU A 208 -6.67 -20.91 -3.09
#